data_AF-A0A914RVW8-F1
#
_entry.id   AF-A0A914RVW8-F1
#
_cell.length_a   1.000
_cell.length_b   1.000
_cell.length_c   1.000
_cell.angle_alpha   90.00
_cell.angle_beta   90.00
_cell.angle_gamma   90.00
#
_symmetry.space_group_name_H-M   'P 1'
#
loop_
_entity.id
_entity.type
_entity.pdbx_description
1 polymer ?
#
loop_
_entity_poly.entity_id
_entity_poly.type
_entity_poly.pdbx_seq_one_letter_code
_entity_poly.pdbx_strand_id
1 'polypeptide(L)'
;MNLLSRRNGHFRRCLYESIFSQRIFSIVSNNCYGHRIVELLVTNANALEQQLIANTLRGHMLEFVSTRFTSWIVQFALWKLDLPTCSTLLTEFRGVGHYLTTNSYASHVVEVMFDGAKKYRSSIADDYLNKLLRAIADACSLSVVADEYGNFVVQKILAYEQFAEYADAII
;
A
#
# COMPACT_ATOMS: atom_id res chain seq x y z
N MET A 1 -19.60 -20.38 11.41
CA MET A 1 -18.54 -20.38 12.43
C MET A 1 -17.52 -19.32 12.04
N ASN A 2 -17.45 -18.17 12.73
CA ASN A 2 -16.47 -17.14 12.42
C ASN A 2 -15.13 -17.53 13.06
N LEU A 3 -14.22 -18.08 12.26
CA LEU A 3 -12.88 -18.52 12.68
C LEU A 3 -12.09 -17.39 13.36
N LEU A 4 -12.41 -16.14 13.03
CA LEU A 4 -11.79 -14.92 13.53
C LEU A 4 -12.49 -14.33 14.76
N SER A 5 -13.55 -14.96 15.27
CA SER A 5 -14.26 -14.51 16.47
C SER A 5 -13.42 -14.64 17.75
N ARG A 6 -13.71 -13.77 18.73
CA ARG A 6 -13.00 -13.71 20.03
C ARG A 6 -12.91 -15.04 20.79
N ARG A 7 -13.80 -15.99 20.53
CA ARG A 7 -13.81 -17.32 21.18
C ARG A 7 -12.64 -18.22 20.75
N ASN A 8 -11.96 -17.91 19.64
CA ASN A 8 -10.85 -18.69 19.09
C ASN A 8 -9.49 -17.99 19.27
N GLY A 9 -9.28 -17.26 20.37
CA GLY A 9 -8.10 -16.39 20.56
C GLY A 9 -6.74 -17.07 20.34
N HIS A 10 -6.56 -18.30 20.85
CA HIS A 10 -5.32 -19.06 20.65
C HIS A 10 -5.10 -19.45 19.18
N PHE A 11 -6.13 -20.02 18.54
CA PHE A 11 -6.06 -20.40 17.13
C PHE A 11 -5.81 -19.19 16.22
N ARG A 12 -6.49 -18.06 16.48
CA ARG A 12 -6.28 -16.80 15.78
C ARG A 12 -4.82 -16.36 15.91
N ARG A 13 -4.26 -16.37 17.12
CA ARG A 13 -2.87 -16.01 17.35
C ARG A 13 -1.91 -16.89 16.55
N CYS A 14 -2.03 -18.21 16.65
CA CYS A 14 -1.18 -19.14 15.91
C CYS A 14 -1.29 -18.93 14.39
N LEU A 15 -2.49 -18.63 13.90
CA LEU A 15 -2.73 -18.35 12.48
C LEU A 15 -1.98 -17.08 12.03
N TYR A 16 -2.07 -15.99 12.80
CA TYR A 16 -1.34 -14.75 12.49
C TYR A 16 0.18 -14.95 12.57
N GLU A 17 0.70 -15.52 13.66
CA GLU A 17 2.14 -15.75 13.84
C GLU A 17 2.72 -16.65 12.73
N SER A 18 1.96 -17.66 12.27
CA SER A 18 2.40 -18.54 11.18
C SER A 18 2.38 -17.84 9.83
N ILE A 19 1.25 -17.24 9.45
CA ILE A 19 1.04 -16.66 8.12
C ILE A 19 1.90 -15.43 7.91
N PHE A 20 2.05 -14.57 8.92
CA PHE A 20 2.77 -13.31 8.80
C PHE A 20 4.28 -13.43 9.07
N SER A 21 4.81 -14.66 9.11
CA SER A 21 6.23 -14.88 8.87
C SER A 21 6.55 -14.57 7.41
N GLN A 22 7.61 -13.81 7.11
CA GLN A 22 7.89 -13.30 5.75
C GLN A 22 7.84 -14.39 4.67
N ARG A 23 8.45 -15.55 4.94
CA ARG A 23 8.46 -16.69 4.00
C ARG A 23 7.06 -17.22 3.70
N ILE A 24 6.24 -17.45 4.74
CA ILE A 24 4.90 -18.00 4.55
C ILE A 24 3.96 -16.95 3.94
N PHE A 25 4.10 -15.69 4.36
CA PHE A 25 3.31 -14.58 3.85
C PHE A 25 3.43 -14.46 2.33
N SER A 26 4.67 -14.45 1.80
CA SER A 26 4.91 -14.36 0.36
C SER A 26 4.28 -15.55 -0.40
N ILE A 27 4.48 -16.78 0.11
CA ILE A 27 3.92 -18.00 -0.51
C ILE A 27 2.39 -18.00 -0.54
N VAL A 28 1.75 -17.66 0.59
CA VAL A 28 0.28 -17.72 0.71
C VAL A 28 -0.37 -16.55 -0.04
N SER A 29 0.23 -15.36 0.02
CA SER A 29 -0.33 -14.16 -0.63
C SER A 29 -0.19 -14.20 -2.15
N ASN A 30 0.78 -14.93 -2.70
CA ASN A 30 0.92 -15.11 -4.14
C ASN A 30 0.15 -16.33 -4.69
N ASN A 31 -0.66 -17.00 -3.85
CA ASN A 31 -1.50 -18.12 -4.27
C ASN A 31 -2.91 -17.64 -4.67
N CYS A 32 -3.46 -18.20 -5.76
CA CYS A 32 -4.78 -17.83 -6.30
C CYS A 32 -5.97 -18.07 -5.36
N TYR A 33 -5.80 -18.85 -4.29
CA TYR A 33 -6.77 -19.03 -3.21
C TYR A 33 -6.24 -18.48 -1.88
N GLY A 34 -4.95 -18.66 -1.61
CA GLY A 34 -4.30 -18.25 -0.36
C GLY A 34 -4.44 -16.75 -0.06
N HIS A 35 -4.37 -15.90 -1.09
CA HIS A 35 -4.52 -14.45 -0.91
C HIS A 35 -5.86 -14.07 -0.26
N ARG A 36 -6.95 -14.84 -0.48
CA ARG A 36 -8.26 -14.57 0.13
C ARG A 36 -8.24 -14.76 1.65
N ILE A 37 -7.45 -15.71 2.14
CA ILE A 37 -7.27 -15.90 3.59
C ILE A 37 -6.49 -14.72 4.18
N VAL A 38 -5.44 -14.27 3.49
CA VAL A 38 -4.65 -13.12 3.94
C VAL A 38 -5.48 -11.84 3.93
N GLU A 39 -6.28 -11.60 2.87
CA GLU A 39 -7.22 -10.48 2.76
C GLU A 39 -8.19 -10.45 3.95
N LEU A 40 -8.78 -11.60 4.29
CA LEU A 40 -9.68 -11.73 5.42
C LEU A 40 -8.99 -11.41 6.75
N LEU A 41 -7.75 -11.88 6.95
CA LEU A 41 -6.96 -11.59 8.15
C LEU A 41 -6.66 -10.10 8.25
N VAL A 42 -6.06 -9.50 7.21
CA VAL A 42 -5.74 -8.07 7.16
C VAL A 42 -6.96 -7.21 7.46
N THR A 43 -8.09 -7.48 6.82
CA THR A 43 -9.33 -6.72 7.01
C THR A 43 -9.85 -6.77 8.46
N ASN A 44 -9.65 -7.90 9.14
CA ASN A 44 -10.13 -8.14 10.50
C ASN A 44 -9.07 -7.92 11.59
N ALA A 45 -7.90 -7.38 11.25
CA ALA A 45 -6.79 -7.22 12.17
C ALA A 45 -7.10 -6.25 13.32
N ASN A 46 -6.76 -6.66 14.55
CA ASN A 46 -6.70 -5.77 15.72
C ASN A 46 -5.35 -5.03 15.77
N ALA A 47 -5.15 -4.18 16.78
CA ALA A 47 -3.94 -3.34 16.88
C ALA A 47 -2.63 -4.14 16.91
N LEU A 48 -2.57 -5.27 17.62
CA LEU A 48 -1.36 -6.11 17.68
C LEU A 48 -1.09 -6.78 16.34
N GLU A 49 -2.14 -7.21 15.66
CA GLU A 49 -2.03 -7.86 14.36
C GLU A 49 -1.69 -6.87 13.24
N GLN A 50 -2.13 -5.63 13.35
CA GLN A 50 -1.71 -4.54 12.47
C GLN A 50 -0.20 -4.29 12.57
N GLN A 51 0.37 -4.31 13.78
CA GLN A 51 1.82 -4.23 13.95
C GLN A 51 2.54 -5.41 13.29
N LEU A 52 1.99 -6.62 13.42
CA LEU A 52 2.53 -7.80 12.76
C LEU A 52 2.51 -7.65 11.24
N ILE A 53 1.38 -7.23 10.67
CA ILE A 53 1.23 -6.96 9.23
C ILE A 53 2.27 -5.94 8.77
N ALA A 54 2.40 -4.81 9.47
CA ALA A 54 3.37 -3.77 9.12
C ALA A 54 4.82 -4.28 9.16
N ASN A 55 5.16 -5.12 10.16
CA ASN A 55 6.48 -5.73 10.25
C ASN A 55 6.75 -6.73 9.12
N THR A 56 5.73 -7.47 8.66
CA THR A 56 5.86 -8.40 7.54
C THR A 56 6.08 -7.67 6.22
N LEU A 57 5.40 -6.54 6.01
CA LEU A 57 5.53 -5.73 4.79
C LEU A 57 6.86 -4.97 4.72
N ARG A 58 7.40 -4.57 5.87
CA ARG A 58 8.64 -3.78 5.94
C ARG A 58 9.81 -4.52 5.30
N GLY A 59 10.52 -3.82 4.43
CA GLY A 59 11.67 -4.29 3.65
C GLY A 59 11.30 -5.00 2.35
N HIS A 60 10.00 -5.18 2.07
CA HIS A 60 9.47 -5.95 0.95
C HIS A 60 8.35 -5.23 0.20
N MET A 61 8.14 -3.93 0.46
CA MET A 61 7.03 -3.18 -0.12
C MET A 61 7.10 -3.17 -1.65
N LEU A 62 8.29 -2.94 -2.22
CA LEU A 62 8.46 -2.93 -3.67
C LEU A 62 8.15 -4.28 -4.32
N GLU A 63 8.59 -5.39 -3.71
CA GLU A 63 8.24 -6.74 -4.18
C GLU A 63 6.71 -6.93 -4.15
N PHE A 64 6.07 -6.58 -3.02
CA PHE A 64 4.67 -6.88 -2.82
C PHE A 64 3.71 -6.00 -3.63
N VAL A 65 4.06 -4.76 -3.96
CA VAL A 65 3.20 -3.94 -4.83
C VAL A 65 3.28 -4.34 -6.31
N SER A 66 4.32 -5.05 -6.70
CA SER A 66 4.60 -5.40 -8.11
C SER A 66 4.00 -6.72 -8.57
N THR A 67 3.27 -7.44 -7.72
CA THR A 67 2.61 -8.69 -8.12
C THR A 67 1.10 -8.60 -8.01
N ARG A 68 0.41 -9.35 -8.87
CA ARG A 68 -1.05 -9.32 -9.02
C ARG A 68 -1.82 -9.51 -7.72
N PHE A 69 -1.46 -10.52 -6.92
CA PHE A 69 -2.23 -10.85 -5.71
C PHE A 69 -1.70 -10.13 -4.48
N THR A 70 -0.37 -9.98 -4.34
CA THR A 70 0.18 -9.31 -3.16
C THR A 70 -0.12 -7.81 -3.17
N SER A 71 -0.19 -7.17 -4.34
CA SER A 71 -0.56 -5.74 -4.44
C SER A 71 -1.96 -5.47 -3.88
N TRP A 72 -2.90 -6.38 -4.14
CA TRP A 72 -4.24 -6.35 -3.56
C TRP A 72 -4.20 -6.42 -2.04
N ILE A 73 -3.41 -7.33 -1.47
CA ILE A 73 -3.23 -7.44 -0.01
C ILE A 73 -2.63 -6.17 0.58
N VAL A 74 -1.65 -5.57 -0.10
CA VAL A 74 -1.03 -4.30 0.33
C VAL A 74 -2.08 -3.18 0.36
N GLN A 75 -2.98 -3.09 -0.61
CA GLN A 75 -4.06 -2.09 -0.60
C GLN A 75 -4.96 -2.24 0.65
N PHE A 76 -5.36 -3.46 1.01
CA PHE A 76 -6.12 -3.70 2.24
C PHE A 76 -5.32 -3.36 3.49
N ALA A 77 -4.02 -3.68 3.51
CA ALA A 77 -3.16 -3.35 4.63
C ALA A 77 -3.08 -1.83 4.82
N LEU A 78 -2.89 -1.07 3.75
CA LEU A 78 -2.82 0.40 3.80
C LEU A 78 -4.13 1.04 4.25
N TRP A 79 -5.29 0.44 3.96
CA TRP A 79 -6.56 0.90 4.53
C TRP A 79 -6.75 0.55 6.00
N LYS A 80 -6.08 -0.50 6.48
CA LYS A 80 -6.20 -0.98 7.84
C LYS A 80 -5.26 -0.29 8.81
N LEU A 81 -4.04 -0.01 8.34
CA LEU A 81 -2.97 0.62 9.12
C LEU A 81 -3.23 2.12 9.27
N ASP A 82 -2.65 2.70 10.31
CA ASP A 82 -2.66 4.15 10.52
C ASP A 82 -1.66 4.85 9.60
N LEU A 83 -1.91 6.14 9.32
CA LEU A 83 -1.07 6.93 8.44
C LEU A 83 0.41 6.99 8.88
N PRO A 84 0.76 7.09 10.18
CA PRO A 84 2.15 7.02 10.61
C PRO A 84 2.83 5.71 10.19
N THR A 85 2.19 4.56 10.37
CA THR A 85 2.76 3.27 9.95
C THR A 85 2.90 3.21 8.43
N CYS A 86 1.87 3.61 7.68
CA CYS A 86 1.93 3.68 6.21
C CYS A 86 3.08 4.59 5.75
N SER A 87 3.28 5.73 6.42
CA SER A 87 4.38 6.67 6.16
C SER A 87 5.77 6.02 6.30
N THR A 88 5.93 5.11 7.27
CA THR A 88 7.20 4.36 7.41
C THR A 88 7.43 3.41 6.24
N LEU A 89 6.38 2.72 5.76
CA LEU A 89 6.46 1.79 4.63
C LEU A 89 6.78 2.51 3.31
N LEU A 90 6.29 3.74 3.13
CA LEU A 90 6.58 4.57 1.95
C LEU A 90 8.08 4.87 1.75
N THR A 91 8.89 4.76 2.79
CA THR A 91 10.33 5.07 2.67
C THR A 91 11.05 4.14 1.69
N GLU A 92 10.52 2.94 1.45
CA GLU A 92 11.05 1.95 0.52
C GLU A 92 10.82 2.30 -0.95
N PHE A 93 9.98 3.29 -1.25
CA PHE A 93 9.63 3.70 -2.61
C PHE A 93 10.52 4.80 -3.18
N ARG A 94 11.44 5.35 -2.38
CA ARG A 94 12.33 6.44 -2.82
C ARG A 94 13.20 6.00 -4.00
N GLY A 95 13.15 6.78 -5.08
CA GLY A 95 13.99 6.59 -6.27
C GLY A 95 13.52 5.48 -7.21
N VAL A 96 12.31 4.94 -6.99
CA VAL A 96 11.66 3.97 -7.88
C VAL A 96 10.26 4.45 -8.31
N GLY A 97 9.99 5.75 -8.23
CA GLY A 97 8.69 6.33 -8.53
C GLY A 97 8.25 6.04 -9.95
N HIS A 98 9.14 6.19 -10.94
CA HIS A 98 8.82 5.87 -12.34
C HIS A 98 8.27 4.44 -12.46
N TYR A 99 8.97 3.45 -11.90
CA TYR A 99 8.55 2.06 -11.90
C TYR A 99 7.21 1.85 -11.18
N LEU A 100 7.02 2.48 -10.02
CA LEU A 100 5.77 2.37 -9.27
C LEU A 100 4.57 2.90 -10.06
N THR A 101 4.76 3.95 -10.86
CA THR A 101 3.68 4.56 -11.64
C THR A 101 3.36 3.85 -12.95
N THR A 102 4.34 3.18 -13.58
CA THR A 102 4.16 2.51 -14.88
C THR A 102 3.94 1.00 -14.76
N ASN A 103 4.05 0.43 -13.55
CA ASN A 103 3.72 -0.97 -13.33
C ASN A 103 2.20 -1.16 -13.19
N SER A 104 1.65 -2.16 -13.88
CA SER A 104 0.20 -2.46 -13.94
C SER A 104 -0.45 -2.84 -12.60
N TYR A 105 0.35 -3.17 -11.57
CA TYR A 105 -0.15 -3.46 -10.22
C TYR A 105 0.23 -2.38 -9.22
N ALA A 106 1.48 -1.91 -9.27
CA ALA A 106 1.98 -0.93 -8.30
C ALA A 106 1.30 0.43 -8.45
N SER A 107 0.96 0.83 -9.68
CA SER A 107 0.25 2.09 -9.98
C SER A 107 -1.07 2.19 -9.19
N HIS A 108 -1.86 1.12 -9.17
CA HIS A 108 -3.09 1.04 -8.39
C HIS A 108 -2.84 1.17 -6.88
N VAL A 109 -1.73 0.63 -6.37
CA VAL A 109 -1.37 0.81 -4.96
C VAL A 109 -1.08 2.29 -4.67
N VAL A 110 -0.35 2.97 -5.56
CA VAL A 110 -0.08 4.41 -5.44
C VAL A 110 -1.38 5.22 -5.46
N GLU A 111 -2.31 4.91 -6.38
CA GLU A 111 -3.63 5.55 -6.41
C GLU A 111 -4.41 5.36 -5.09
N VAL A 112 -4.40 4.14 -4.55
CA VAL A 112 -5.04 3.82 -3.26
C VAL A 112 -4.39 4.57 -2.09
N MET A 113 -3.07 4.74 -2.13
CA MET A 113 -2.35 5.53 -1.12
C MET A 113 -2.81 6.99 -1.13
N PHE A 114 -2.99 7.60 -2.31
CA PHE A 114 -3.58 8.93 -2.42
C PHE A 114 -5.01 8.93 -1.89
N ASP A 115 -5.90 8.06 -2.36
CA ASP A 115 -7.30 8.07 -1.94
C ASP A 115 -7.49 7.76 -0.44
N GLY A 116 -6.59 6.96 0.15
CA GLY A 116 -6.56 6.67 1.58
C GLY A 116 -6.32 7.92 2.44
N ALA A 117 -5.47 8.83 1.98
CA ALA A 117 -5.18 10.07 2.70
C ALA A 117 -6.37 11.02 2.75
N LYS A 118 -7.22 11.06 1.69
CA LYS A 118 -8.44 11.91 1.65
C LYS A 118 -9.43 11.64 2.78
N LYS A 119 -9.38 10.44 3.37
CA LYS A 119 -10.23 10.06 4.52
C LYS A 119 -9.92 10.88 5.78
N TYR A 120 -8.76 11.53 5.82
CA TYR A 120 -8.26 12.27 6.97
C TYR A 120 -8.03 13.73 6.57
N ARG A 121 -8.72 14.68 7.19
CA ARG A 121 -8.38 16.11 7.10
C ARG A 121 -7.55 16.49 8.32
N SER A 122 -6.27 16.18 8.29
CA SER A 122 -5.34 16.44 9.39
C SER A 122 -3.93 16.70 8.87
N SER A 123 -3.11 17.39 9.67
CA SER A 123 -1.69 17.62 9.36
C SER A 123 -0.89 16.33 9.15
N ILE A 124 -1.34 15.22 9.75
CA ILE A 124 -0.76 13.88 9.55
C ILE A 124 -1.01 13.39 8.12
N ALA A 125 -2.20 13.65 7.57
CA ALA A 125 -2.52 13.33 6.18
C ALA A 125 -1.69 14.16 5.21
N ASP A 126 -1.49 15.44 5.51
CA ASP A 126 -0.66 16.33 4.70
C ASP A 126 0.80 15.89 4.68
N ASP A 127 1.39 15.54 5.83
CA ASP A 127 2.75 14.99 5.92
C ASP A 127 2.88 13.66 5.15
N TYR A 128 1.89 12.78 5.29
CA TYR A 128 1.85 11.52 4.55
C TYR A 128 1.81 11.75 3.03
N LEU A 129 0.93 12.63 2.55
CA LEU A 129 0.80 12.97 1.13
C LEU A 129 2.09 13.58 0.58
N ASN A 130 2.72 14.50 1.32
CA ASN A 130 4.00 15.09 0.93
C ASN A 130 5.11 14.04 0.82
N LYS A 131 5.16 13.07 1.74
CA LYS A 131 6.12 11.96 1.67
C LYS A 131 5.85 11.02 0.52
N LEU A 132 4.58 10.70 0.25
CA LEU A 132 4.18 9.89 -0.91
C LEU A 132 4.62 10.57 -2.20
N LEU A 133 4.31 11.85 -2.36
CA LEU A 133 4.70 12.61 -3.54
C LEU A 133 6.22 12.65 -3.73
N ARG A 134 6.99 12.89 -2.66
CA ARG A 134 8.46 12.83 -2.72
C ARG A 134 9.00 11.46 -3.09
N ALA A 135 8.32 10.38 -2.65
CA ALA A 135 8.73 9.03 -2.99
C ALA A 135 8.53 8.71 -4.48
N ILE A 136 7.56 9.36 -5.13
CA ILE A 136 7.25 9.18 -6.55
C ILE A 136 7.61 10.40 -7.41
N ALA A 137 8.40 11.34 -6.91
CA ALA A 137 8.64 12.62 -7.60
C ALA A 137 9.34 12.43 -8.96
N ASP A 138 10.18 11.40 -9.07
CA ASP A 138 10.83 10.97 -10.31
C ASP A 138 9.85 10.40 -11.35
N ALA A 139 8.59 10.17 -10.98
CA ALA A 139 7.53 9.79 -11.91
C ALA A 139 6.92 10.98 -12.67
N CYS A 140 7.11 12.23 -12.23
CA CYS A 140 6.51 13.39 -12.89
C CYS A 140 7.25 13.72 -14.20
N SER A 141 6.92 12.99 -15.27
CA SER A 141 7.53 13.14 -16.60
C SER A 141 6.51 12.87 -17.70
N LEU A 142 6.72 13.45 -18.88
CA LEU A 142 5.85 13.25 -20.05
C LEU A 142 5.70 11.76 -20.44
N SER A 143 6.71 10.93 -20.19
CA SER A 143 6.62 9.49 -20.46
C SER A 143 5.60 8.79 -19.56
N VAL A 144 5.49 9.19 -18.29
CA VAL A 144 4.49 8.65 -17.35
C VAL A 144 3.09 9.18 -17.67
N VAL A 145 2.97 10.42 -18.16
CA VAL A 145 1.68 10.95 -18.65
C VAL A 145 1.17 10.15 -19.85
N ALA A 146 2.06 9.74 -20.74
CA ALA A 146 1.73 8.95 -21.92
C ALA A 146 1.57 7.44 -21.63
N ASP A 147 1.94 6.99 -20.42
CA ASP A 147 1.86 5.58 -20.01
C ASP A 147 0.43 5.14 -19.70
N GLU A 148 0.08 3.90 -20.04
CA GLU A 148 -1.28 3.35 -19.89
C GLU A 148 -1.76 3.23 -18.43
N TYR A 149 -0.84 3.17 -17.46
CA TYR A 149 -1.15 3.17 -16.02
C TYR A 149 -0.75 4.49 -15.35
N GLY A 150 0.41 5.03 -15.73
CA GLY A 150 1.00 6.24 -15.14
C GLY A 150 0.10 7.47 -15.25
N ASN A 151 -0.68 7.58 -16.33
CA ASN A 151 -1.62 8.69 -16.53
C ASN A 151 -2.65 8.80 -15.40
N PHE A 152 -3.11 7.69 -14.82
CA PHE A 152 -4.05 7.71 -13.70
C PHE A 152 -3.40 8.23 -12.42
N VAL A 153 -2.14 7.85 -12.18
CA VAL A 153 -1.38 8.36 -11.02
C VAL A 153 -1.15 9.86 -11.14
N VAL A 154 -0.80 10.36 -12.32
CA VAL A 154 -0.66 11.80 -12.57
C VAL A 154 -1.99 12.53 -12.32
N GLN A 155 -3.11 12.00 -12.81
CA GLN A 155 -4.44 12.56 -12.51
C GLN A 155 -4.74 12.61 -11.00
N LYS A 156 -4.33 11.58 -10.24
CA LYS A 156 -4.47 11.58 -8.77
C LYS A 156 -3.64 12.67 -8.12
N ILE A 157 -2.40 12.89 -8.55
CA ILE A 157 -1.52 13.95 -8.03
C ILE A 157 -2.14 15.32 -8.29
N LEU A 158 -2.55 15.57 -9.54
CA LEU A 158 -3.13 16.85 -9.96
C LEU A 158 -4.50 17.15 -9.33
N ALA A 159 -5.19 16.14 -8.80
CA ALA A 159 -6.44 16.33 -8.06
C ALA A 159 -6.24 16.99 -6.67
N TYR A 160 -5.00 17.17 -6.21
CA TYR A 160 -4.69 17.89 -4.98
C TYR A 160 -4.20 19.29 -5.29
N GLU A 161 -4.95 20.30 -4.82
CA GLU A 161 -4.59 21.73 -5.01
C GLU A 161 -3.19 22.05 -4.49
N GLN A 162 -2.79 21.45 -3.36
CA GLN A 162 -1.46 21.63 -2.77
C GLN A 162 -0.31 21.10 -3.65
N PHE A 163 -0.61 20.30 -4.68
CA PHE A 163 0.37 19.75 -5.63
C PHE A 163 0.24 20.36 -7.02
N ALA A 164 -0.53 21.44 -7.18
CA ALA A 164 -0.73 22.09 -8.47
C ALA A 164 0.58 22.58 -9.11
N GLU A 165 1.59 22.95 -8.32
CA GLU A 165 2.92 23.36 -8.82
C GLU A 165 3.66 22.24 -9.59
N TYR A 166 3.30 20.97 -9.36
CA TYR A 166 3.87 19.84 -10.11
C TYR A 166 3.28 19.71 -11.50
N ALA A 167 2.16 20.36 -11.80
CA ALA A 167 1.64 20.43 -13.16
C ALA A 167 2.66 21.09 -14.11
N ASP A 168 3.33 22.14 -13.64
CA ASP A 168 4.34 22.86 -14.42
C ASP A 168 5.61 22.05 -14.65
N ALA A 169 5.90 21.05 -13.80
CA ALA A 169 7.03 20.13 -13.99
C ALA A 169 6.72 18.98 -14.96
N ILE A 170 5.44 18.75 -15.25
CA ILE A 170 4.95 17.66 -16.11
C ILE A 170 4.78 18.13 -17.57
N ILE A 171 4.52 19.43 -17.79
CA ILE A 171 4.37 20.08 -19.11
C ILE A 171 5.74 20.42 -19.69
#